data_AF-A0A968MRL2-F1
#
_entry.id   AF-A0A968MRL2-F1
#
_cell.length_a   1.000
_cell.length_b   1.000
_cell.length_c   1.000
_cell.angle_alpha   90.00
_cell.angle_beta   90.00
_cell.angle_gamma   90.00
#
_symmetry.space_group_name_H-M   'P 1'
#
loop_
_entity.id
_entity.type
_entity.pdbx_description
1 polymer ?
#
loop_
_entity_poly.entity_id
_entity_poly.type
_entity_poly.pdbx_seq_one_letter_code
_entity_poly.pdbx_strand_id
1 'polypeptide(L)'
;MNTIKKVLFSLQTTLIYLLIFIVAIAIATFIENDYGADTAKALVYNAWWFELLLTLICVNFIGNMLIGRLWRKEKFRHLSFTWPLF
;
A
#
# COMPACT_ATOMS: atom_id res chain seq x y z
N MET A 1 10.41 -14.98 -16.16
CA MET A 1 9.56 -14.28 -15.15
C MET A 1 8.42 -13.61 -15.89
N ASN A 2 7.21 -14.17 -15.76
CA ASN A 2 6.06 -13.82 -16.60
C ASN A 2 5.64 -12.36 -16.35
N THR A 3 5.53 -11.59 -17.43
CA THR A 3 5.21 -10.15 -17.47
C THR A 3 4.02 -9.75 -16.59
N ILE A 4 3.06 -10.66 -16.42
CA ILE A 4 1.87 -10.51 -15.57
C ILE A 4 2.23 -10.26 -14.10
N LYS A 5 3.21 -10.98 -13.53
CA LYS A 5 3.67 -10.76 -12.15
C LYS A 5 4.39 -9.41 -12.02
N LYS A 6 5.04 -8.95 -13.09
CA LYS A 6 5.74 -7.65 -13.14
C LYS A 6 4.76 -6.47 -13.16
N VAL A 7 3.62 -6.63 -13.84
CA VAL A 7 2.54 -5.62 -13.90
C VAL A 7 1.73 -5.59 -12.61
N LEU A 8 1.41 -6.75 -12.04
CA LEU A 8 0.75 -6.82 -10.73
C LEU A 8 1.63 -6.18 -9.64
N PHE A 9 2.91 -6.53 -9.55
CA PHE A 9 3.83 -5.94 -8.54
C PHE A 9 4.56 -4.69 -9.05
N SER A 10 3.82 -3.74 -9.61
CA SER A 10 4.34 -2.45 -10.07
C SER A 10 3.82 -1.32 -9.19
N LEU A 11 4.67 -0.33 -8.93
CA LEU A 11 4.32 0.94 -8.25
C LEU A 11 3.08 1.63 -8.86
N GLN A 12 2.89 1.50 -10.17
CA GLN A 12 1.72 2.07 -10.87
C GLN A 12 0.41 1.43 -10.41
N THR A 13 0.39 0.11 -10.23
CA THR A 13 -0.79 -0.63 -9.78
C THR A 13 -1.08 -0.34 -8.31
N THR A 14 -0.04 -0.22 -7.48
CA THR A 14 -0.18 0.23 -6.08
C THR A 14 -0.84 1.61 -5.98
N LEU A 15 -0.44 2.56 -6.84
CA LEU A 15 -1.03 3.91 -6.87
C LEU A 15 -2.53 3.89 -7.20
N ILE A 16 -2.94 3.04 -8.15
CA ILE A 16 -4.37 2.91 -8.50
C ILE A 16 -5.16 2.40 -7.29
N TYR A 17 -4.67 1.37 -6.60
CA TYR A 17 -5.36 0.88 -5.40
C TYR A 17 -5.40 1.91 -4.27
N LEU A 18 -4.35 2.72 -4.10
CA LEU A 18 -4.33 3.80 -3.11
C LEU A 18 -5.32 4.93 -3.45
N LEU A 19 -5.50 5.27 -4.73
CA LEU A 19 -6.52 6.24 -5.13
C LEU A 19 -7.94 5.76 -4.79
N ILE A 20 -8.23 4.48 -5.07
CA ILE A 20 -9.52 3.88 -4.72
C ILE A 20 -9.71 3.88 -3.20
N PHE A 21 -8.66 3.57 -2.44
CA PHE A 21 -8.67 3.62 -0.98
C PHE A 21 -8.97 5.01 -0.42
N ILE A 22 -8.36 6.06 -0.97
CA ILE A 22 -8.60 7.45 -0.55
C ILE A 22 -10.05 7.85 -0.84
N VAL A 23 -10.58 7.50 -2.01
CA VAL A 23 -11.98 7.79 -2.36
C VAL A 23 -12.94 7.06 -1.42
N ALA A 24 -12.66 5.79 -1.10
CA ALA A 24 -13.46 5.01 -0.16
C ALA A 24 -13.48 5.64 1.24
N ILE A 25 -12.33 6.09 1.74
CA ILE A 25 -12.25 6.78 3.04
C ILE A 25 -12.99 8.12 2.99
N ALA A 26 -12.84 8.90 1.92
CA ALA A 26 -13.55 10.16 1.78
C ALA A 26 -15.07 9.96 1.86
N ILE A 27 -15.60 8.96 1.15
CA ILE A 27 -17.02 8.58 1.22
C ILE A 27 -17.40 8.12 2.64
N ALA A 28 -16.55 7.33 3.29
CA ALA A 28 -16.78 6.89 4.66
C ALA A 28 -16.88 8.07 5.65
N THR A 29 -16.06 9.10 5.48
CA THR A 29 -16.09 10.31 6.30
C THR A 29 -17.38 11.10 6.12
N PHE A 30 -17.91 11.20 4.89
CA PHE A 30 -19.23 11.80 4.68
C PHE A 30 -20.33 10.98 5.36
N ILE A 31 -20.32 9.65 5.21
CA ILE A 31 -21.28 8.74 5.84
C ILE A 31 -21.21 8.85 7.38
N GLU A 32 -20.01 8.97 7.95
CA GLU A 32 -19.81 9.16 9.38
C GLU A 32 -20.44 10.46 9.90
N ASN A 33 -20.38 11.54 9.11
CA ASN A 33 -20.98 12.83 9.46
C ASN A 33 -22.51 12.76 9.45
N ASP A 34 -23.10 12.07 8.46
CA ASP A 34 -24.57 12.01 8.29
C ASP A 34 -25.25 10.91 9.14
N TYR A 35 -24.62 9.74 9.31
CA TYR A 35 -25.23 8.54 9.92
C TYR A 35 -24.52 8.05 11.19
N GLY A 36 -23.48 8.76 11.63
CA GLY A 36 -22.68 8.42 12.80
C GLY A 36 -21.61 7.36 12.53
N ALA A 37 -20.64 7.29 13.44
CA ALA A 37 -19.45 6.44 13.32
C ALA A 37 -19.75 4.94 13.31
N ASP A 38 -20.81 4.49 13.99
CA ASP A 38 -21.17 3.06 14.04
C ASP A 38 -21.68 2.56 12.68
N THR A 39 -22.48 3.38 11.98
CA THR A 39 -22.99 3.06 10.65
C THR A 39 -21.87 3.04 9.62
N ALA A 40 -20.99 4.04 9.64
CA ALA A 40 -19.83 4.09 8.73
C ALA A 40 -18.91 2.87 8.90
N LYS A 41 -18.74 2.40 10.15
CA LYS A 41 -17.94 1.20 10.43
C LYS A 41 -18.56 -0.08 9.90
N ALA A 42 -19.85 -0.27 10.11
CA ALA A 42 -20.54 -1.44 9.58
C ALA A 42 -20.58 -1.45 8.04
N LEU A 43 -20.71 -0.27 7.42
CA LEU A 43 -20.93 -0.16 5.98
C LEU A 43 -19.64 -0.17 5.14
N VAL A 44 -18.55 0.39 5.66
CA VAL A 44 -17.28 0.51 4.92
C VAL A 44 -16.24 -0.45 5.47
N TYR A 45 -15.94 -0.42 6.77
CA TYR A 45 -14.87 -1.26 7.35
C TYR A 45 -15.23 -2.74 7.40
N ASN A 46 -16.49 -3.07 7.72
CA ASN A 46 -16.95 -4.46 7.79
C ASN A 46 -17.46 -5.00 6.44
N ALA A 47 -17.31 -4.22 5.37
CA ALA A 47 -17.72 -4.65 4.06
C ALA A 47 -16.66 -5.51 3.38
N TRP A 48 -17.10 -6.65 2.85
CA TRP A 48 -16.24 -7.63 2.17
C TRP A 48 -15.38 -7.03 1.04
N TRP A 49 -15.92 -6.03 0.32
CA TRP A 49 -15.21 -5.38 -0.79
C TRP A 49 -14.04 -4.51 -0.29
N PHE A 50 -14.17 -3.89 0.88
CA PHE A 50 -13.14 -3.04 1.47
C PHE A 50 -12.03 -3.90 2.09
N GLU A 51 -12.40 -4.99 2.76
CA GLU A 51 -11.45 -6.00 3.26
C GLU A 51 -10.65 -6.62 2.11
N LEU A 52 -11.31 -6.94 0.99
CA LEU A 52 -10.66 -7.45 -0.22
C LEU A 52 -9.71 -6.41 -0.83
N LEU A 53 -10.10 -5.13 -0.87
CA LEU A 53 -9.25 -4.03 -1.34
C LEU A 53 -7.98 -3.88 -0.48
N LEU A 54 -8.12 -3.89 0.84
CA LEU A 54 -6.98 -3.85 1.78
C LEU A 54 -6.05 -5.06 1.59
N THR A 55 -6.62 -6.25 1.42
CA THR A 55 -5.86 -7.48 1.18
C THR A 55 -5.08 -7.39 -0.14
N LEU A 56 -5.70 -6.91 -1.21
CA LEU A 56 -5.05 -6.68 -2.49
C LEU A 56 -3.89 -5.68 -2.37
N ILE A 57 -4.08 -4.56 -1.67
CA ILE A 57 -3.03 -3.57 -1.41
C ILE A 57 -1.86 -4.19 -0.65
N CYS A 58 -2.14 -4.91 0.44
CA CYS A 58 -1.12 -5.57 1.26
C CYS A 58 -0.30 -6.58 0.43
N VAL A 59 -0.96 -7.45 -0.32
CA VAL A 59 -0.28 -8.44 -1.17
C VAL A 59 0.56 -7.74 -2.24
N ASN A 60 0.02 -6.69 -2.88
CA ASN A 60 0.72 -5.89 -3.87
C ASN A 60 1.99 -5.25 -3.31
N PHE A 61 1.89 -4.67 -2.12
CA PHE A 61 2.99 -4.01 -1.44
C PHE A 61 4.10 -4.99 -1.02
N ILE A 62 3.71 -6.14 -0.45
CA ILE A 62 4.65 -7.22 -0.08
C ILE A 62 5.41 -7.71 -1.31
N GLY A 63 4.72 -8.02 -2.42
CA GLY A 63 5.42 -8.50 -3.62
C GLY A 63 6.26 -7.42 -4.30
N ASN A 64 5.82 -6.15 -4.27
CA ASN A 64 6.64 -5.02 -4.75
C ASN A 64 7.90 -4.84 -3.88
N MET A 65 7.82 -5.03 -2.57
CA MET A 65 8.97 -4.97 -1.65
C MET A 65 9.95 -6.14 -1.85
N LEU A 66 9.43 -7.37 -2.05
CA LEU A 66 10.25 -8.56 -2.29
C LEU A 66 11.01 -8.49 -3.62
N ILE A 67 10.38 -7.95 -4.67
CA ILE A 67 11.02 -7.72 -5.97
C ILE A 67 11.92 -6.48 -5.93
N GLY A 68 11.51 -5.46 -5.17
CA GLY A 68 12.16 -4.15 -5.07
C GLY A 68 13.56 -4.15 -4.47
N ARG A 69 14.09 -5.32 -4.05
CA ARG A 69 15.49 -5.50 -3.61
C ARG A 69 16.01 -4.29 -2.81
N LEU A 70 15.36 -3.99 -1.69
CA LEU A 70 15.94 -3.07 -0.70
C LEU A 70 17.30 -3.58 -0.15
N TRP A 71 17.65 -4.84 -0.43
CA TRP A 71 18.98 -5.43 -0.20
C TRP A 71 19.96 -5.24 -1.36
N ARG A 72 20.15 -4.00 -1.83
CA ARG A 72 21.38 -3.71 -2.59
C ARG A 72 22.49 -3.46 -1.57
N LYS A 73 23.27 -4.51 -1.26
CA LYS A 73 24.44 -4.46 -0.36
C LYS A 73 25.46 -3.38 -0.74
N GLU A 74 25.39 -2.82 -1.94
CA GLU A 74 26.19 -1.67 -2.39
C GLU A 74 25.97 -0.39 -1.57
N LYS A 75 24.77 -0.15 -0.99
CA LYS A 75 24.55 1.07 -0.19
C LYS A 75 25.29 1.05 1.16
N PHE A 76 25.65 -0.13 1.68
CA PHE A 76 26.45 -0.25 2.90
C PHE A 76 27.90 0.22 2.71
N ARG A 77 28.41 0.16 1.47
CA ARG A 77 29.80 0.54 1.19
C ARG A 77 30.01 2.06 1.20
N HIS A 78 28.96 2.84 0.96
CA HIS A 78 29.03 4.30 1.11
C HIS A 78 28.84 4.78 2.55
N LEU A 79 28.05 4.07 3.37
CA LEU A 79 27.86 4.43 4.78
C LEU A 79 29.16 4.26 5.58
N SER A 80 30.01 3.32 5.16
CA SER A 80 31.36 3.13 5.72
C SER A 80 32.40 4.08 5.10
N PHE A 81 32.13 4.67 3.93
CA PHE A 81 33.04 5.61 3.27
C PHE A 81 32.90 7.05 3.79
N THR A 82 31.72 7.42 4.28
CA THR A 82 31.48 8.70 4.99
C THR A 82 31.69 8.59 6.50
N TRP A 83 32.69 7.81 6.93
CA TRP A 83 33.29 8.00 8.25
C TRP A 83 34.77 8.40 8.10
N PRO A 84 35.06 9.65 7.73
CA PRO A 84 36.31 10.27 8.09
C PRO A 84 36.11 11.01 9.42
N LEU A 85 36.95 10.69 10.41
CA LEU A 85 37.30 11.52 11.58
C LEU A 85 36.29 11.54 12.75
N PHE A 86 36.47 10.59 13.66
CA PHE A 86 36.94 10.92 15.02
C PHE A 86 38.29 10.25 15.22
#